data_AF-A0A2V5M9M3-F1
#
_entry.id   AF-A0A2V5M9M3-F1
#
_cell.length_a   1.000
_cell.length_b   1.000
_cell.length_c   1.000
_cell.angle_alpha   90.00
_cell.angle_beta   90.00
_cell.angle_gamma   90.00
#
_symmetry.space_group_name_H-M   'P 1'
#
loop_
_entity.id
_entity.type
_entity.pdbx_description
1 polymer ?
#
loop_
_entity_poly.entity_id
_entity_poly.type
_entity_poly.pdbx_seq_one_letter_code
_entity_poly.pdbx_strand_id
1 'polypeptide(L)'
;MNPVGTLNRPRLPEALAAWEKLLAQRGFASKLLWIFEENLCFEKNSNVPGGIHIGFQTKFSPVPLEALDIAYEHFCESDARIVFYRLGENQGRSVCILLGDSWFNDKTERDGFVIRNEWGISFHAGQQIEIEEITDLRRWVRRLRRERPLHDVDFCMTLVAVDEIQVHGRVLSPGERYSEAMLGRLRRIFAHAE
;
A
#
# COMPACT_ATOMS: atom_id res chain seq x y z
N MET A 1 -1.22 7.58 28.49
CA MET A 1 -0.17 8.16 27.64
C MET A 1 1.14 7.50 28.04
N ASN A 2 1.67 6.60 27.21
CA ASN A 2 3.02 6.09 27.40
C ASN A 2 4.01 7.19 27.00
N PRO A 3 5.14 7.36 27.72
CA PRO A 3 6.15 8.33 27.34
C PRO A 3 6.66 8.00 25.95
N VAL A 4 6.66 8.99 25.06
CA VAL A 4 7.17 8.90 23.68
C VAL A 4 8.68 8.71 23.77
N GLY A 5 9.12 7.47 23.91
CA GLY A 5 10.48 7.11 23.56
C GLY A 5 10.67 7.40 22.08
N THR A 6 11.78 8.04 21.72
CA THR A 6 12.15 8.28 20.33
C THR A 6 12.16 6.94 19.59
N LEU A 7 11.30 6.78 18.58
CA LEU A 7 11.23 5.54 17.80
C LEU A 7 12.58 5.33 17.10
N ASN A 8 13.16 4.15 17.26
CA ASN A 8 14.39 3.78 16.56
C ASN A 8 14.03 3.08 15.25
N ARG A 9 13.45 3.84 14.32
CA ARG A 9 13.03 3.29 13.02
C ARG A 9 14.24 2.81 12.23
N PRO A 10 14.27 1.53 11.82
CA PRO A 10 15.35 1.00 11.00
C PRO A 10 15.28 1.59 9.59
N ARG A 11 16.34 1.43 8.82
CA ARG A 11 16.29 1.71 7.37
C ARG A 11 15.42 0.67 6.68
N LEU A 12 14.86 1.01 5.52
CA LEU A 12 13.97 0.10 4.78
C LEU A 12 14.57 -1.29 4.55
N PRO A 13 15.86 -1.46 4.13
CA PRO A 13 16.43 -2.79 3.92
C PRO A 13 16.43 -3.67 5.17
N GLU A 14 16.60 -3.09 6.36
CA GLU A 14 16.58 -3.80 7.63
C GLU A 14 15.15 -4.23 8.00
N ALA A 15 14.17 -3.36 7.79
CA ALA A 15 12.75 -3.68 7.97
C ALA A 15 12.30 -4.78 7.00
N LEU A 16 12.73 -4.72 5.74
CA LEU A 16 12.46 -5.74 4.72
C LEU A 16 13.08 -7.09 5.08
N ALA A 17 14.33 -7.11 5.53
CA ALA A 17 14.97 -8.35 5.96
C ALA A 17 14.24 -9.00 7.15
N ALA A 18 13.73 -8.19 8.10
CA ALA A 18 12.91 -8.69 9.19
C ALA A 18 11.57 -9.25 8.69
N TRP A 19 10.95 -8.58 7.70
CA TRP A 19 9.70 -9.01 7.09
C TRP A 19 9.84 -10.33 6.32
N GLU A 20 10.82 -10.43 5.44
CA GLU A 20 11.12 -11.64 4.66
C GLU A 20 11.42 -12.83 5.57
N LYS A 21 12.19 -12.60 6.64
CA LYS A 21 12.46 -13.62 7.66
C LYS A 21 11.17 -14.10 8.33
N LEU A 22 10.27 -13.18 8.70
CA LEU A 22 8.99 -13.52 9.31
C LEU A 22 8.11 -14.35 8.34
N LEU A 23 8.04 -13.94 7.07
CA LEU A 23 7.28 -14.67 6.05
C LEU A 23 7.84 -16.08 5.85
N ALA A 24 9.15 -16.23 5.73
CA ALA A 24 9.80 -17.53 5.59
C ALA A 24 9.56 -18.43 6.80
N GLN A 25 9.64 -17.89 8.02
CA GLN A 25 9.34 -18.63 9.26
C GLN A 25 7.88 -19.13 9.32
N ARG A 26 6.96 -18.43 8.66
CA ARG A 26 5.55 -18.82 8.55
C ARG A 26 5.24 -19.68 7.32
N GLY A 27 6.26 -20.04 6.54
CA GLY A 27 6.10 -20.85 5.33
C GLY A 27 5.51 -20.11 4.13
N PHE A 28 5.53 -18.78 4.13
CA PHE A 28 5.07 -17.95 3.01
C PHE A 28 6.20 -17.59 2.07
N ALA A 29 5.86 -17.25 0.82
CA ALA A 29 6.81 -16.72 -0.15
C ALA A 29 7.54 -15.47 0.39
N SER A 30 8.87 -15.49 0.39
CA SER A 30 9.70 -14.34 0.78
C SER A 30 9.93 -13.35 -0.36
N LYS A 31 9.68 -13.73 -1.62
CA LYS A 31 9.76 -12.81 -2.75
C LYS A 31 8.60 -11.82 -2.67
N LEU A 32 8.91 -10.55 -2.42
CA LEU A 32 7.91 -9.51 -2.20
C LEU A 32 7.46 -8.90 -3.54
N LEU A 33 6.16 -8.65 -3.65
CA LEU A 33 5.56 -7.81 -4.68
C LEU A 33 4.80 -6.69 -4.00
N TRP A 34 5.33 -5.46 -4.09
CA TRP A 34 4.72 -4.29 -3.50
C TRP A 34 3.69 -3.69 -4.43
N ILE A 35 2.51 -3.40 -3.88
CA ILE A 35 1.40 -2.76 -4.58
C ILE A 35 0.88 -1.58 -3.77
N PHE A 36 0.20 -0.66 -4.45
CA PHE A 36 -0.34 0.58 -3.90
C PHE A 36 -1.85 0.64 -4.12
N GLU A 37 -2.50 1.71 -3.65
CA GLU A 37 -3.97 1.82 -3.70
C GLU A 37 -4.52 1.57 -5.11
N GLU A 38 -3.89 2.15 -6.12
CA GLU A 38 -4.30 2.08 -7.52
C GLU A 38 -4.15 0.70 -8.12
N ASN A 39 -3.47 -0.24 -7.46
CA ASN A 39 -3.29 -1.62 -7.91
C ASN A 39 -4.35 -2.56 -7.32
N LEU A 40 -5.04 -2.16 -6.25
CA LEU A 40 -6.02 -2.99 -5.58
C LEU A 40 -7.26 -3.21 -6.47
N CYS A 41 -7.70 -4.46 -6.53
CA CYS A 41 -8.93 -4.85 -7.22
C CYS A 41 -9.87 -5.56 -6.25
N PHE A 42 -11.03 -4.95 -6.00
CA PHE A 42 -12.11 -5.58 -5.25
C PHE A 42 -13.27 -5.87 -6.19
N GLU A 43 -13.73 -7.11 -6.23
CA GLU A 43 -14.85 -7.54 -7.07
C GLU A 43 -15.93 -8.22 -6.22
N LYS A 44 -17.21 -7.90 -6.47
CA LYS A 44 -18.30 -8.65 -5.85
C LYS A 44 -18.31 -10.06 -6.43
N ASN A 45 -18.24 -11.06 -5.56
CA ASN A 45 -18.31 -12.46 -5.94
C ASN A 45 -19.13 -13.22 -4.90
N SER A 46 -20.34 -13.64 -5.26
CA SER A 46 -21.25 -14.38 -4.36
C SER A 46 -20.75 -15.76 -3.97
N ASN A 47 -19.72 -16.28 -4.65
CA ASN A 47 -19.18 -17.62 -4.42
C ASN A 47 -18.04 -17.65 -3.40
N VAL A 48 -17.61 -16.49 -2.88
CA VAL A 48 -16.60 -16.42 -1.81
C VAL A 48 -17.24 -15.94 -0.50
N PRO A 49 -16.83 -16.48 0.66
CA PRO A 49 -17.27 -15.98 1.95
C PRO A 49 -17.03 -14.46 2.06
N GLY A 50 -18.04 -13.71 2.49
CA GLY A 50 -17.99 -12.23 2.53
C GLY A 50 -18.33 -11.55 1.21
N GLY A 51 -18.58 -12.29 0.13
CA GLY A 51 -19.13 -11.76 -1.12
C GLY A 51 -18.16 -10.90 -1.93
N ILE A 52 -16.89 -10.82 -1.54
CA ILE A 52 -15.89 -9.96 -2.18
C ILE A 52 -14.59 -10.74 -2.43
N HIS A 53 -14.17 -10.74 -3.69
CA HIS A 53 -12.90 -11.26 -4.17
C HIS A 53 -11.85 -10.14 -4.17
N ILE A 54 -10.68 -10.43 -3.62
CA ILE A 54 -9.53 -9.52 -3.61
C ILE A 54 -8.54 -10.00 -4.66
N GLY A 55 -8.20 -9.10 -5.58
CA GLY A 55 -7.13 -9.26 -6.55
C GLY A 55 -6.26 -8.01 -6.60
N PHE A 56 -5.27 -8.04 -7.48
CA PHE A 56 -4.39 -6.91 -7.70
C PHE A 56 -4.05 -6.78 -9.18
N GLN A 57 -3.42 -5.67 -9.56
CA GLN A 57 -3.10 -5.38 -10.95
C GLN A 57 -1.85 -4.52 -11.02
N THR A 58 -0.80 -5.00 -11.69
CA THR A 58 0.45 -4.22 -11.85
C THR A 58 0.78 -3.83 -13.30
N LYS A 59 0.07 -4.38 -14.30
CA LYS A 59 0.38 -4.10 -15.72
C LYS A 59 -0.24 -2.82 -16.27
N PHE A 60 -1.36 -2.36 -15.72
CA PHE A 60 -2.11 -1.18 -16.16
C PHE A 60 -1.73 0.04 -15.32
N SER A 61 -1.40 -0.19 -14.05
CA SER A 61 -0.79 0.79 -13.14
C SER A 61 0.55 0.23 -12.65
N PRO A 62 1.64 0.32 -13.43
CA PRO A 62 2.94 -0.15 -12.98
C PRO A 62 3.40 0.60 -11.74
N VAL A 63 3.98 -0.13 -10.80
CA VAL A 63 4.57 0.43 -9.58
C VAL A 63 6.01 0.85 -9.89
N PRO A 64 6.37 2.13 -9.71
CA PRO A 64 7.76 2.59 -9.84
C PRO A 64 8.69 1.83 -8.90
N LEU A 65 9.97 1.66 -9.28
CA LEU A 65 10.92 0.87 -8.49
C LEU A 65 11.20 1.50 -7.12
N GLU A 66 11.28 2.82 -7.11
CA GLU A 66 11.53 3.68 -5.95
C GLU A 66 10.29 3.93 -5.08
N ALA A 67 9.10 3.48 -5.51
CA ALA A 67 7.84 3.84 -4.86
C ALA A 67 7.78 3.39 -3.39
N LEU A 68 8.38 2.22 -3.09
CA LEU A 68 8.41 1.70 -1.72
C LEU A 68 9.35 2.52 -0.82
N ASP A 69 10.54 2.89 -1.31
CA ASP A 69 11.49 3.73 -0.57
C ASP A 69 10.83 5.07 -0.23
N ILE A 70 10.19 5.72 -1.22
CA ILE A 70 9.47 6.99 -1.05
C ILE A 70 8.35 6.83 -0.01
N ALA A 71 7.54 5.79 -0.11
CA ALA A 71 6.44 5.58 0.82
C ALA A 71 6.93 5.28 2.25
N TYR A 72 8.00 4.50 2.39
CA TYR A 72 8.59 4.20 3.67
C TYR A 72 9.19 5.44 4.34
N GLU A 73 9.96 6.24 3.59
CA GLU A 73 10.52 7.50 4.07
C GLU A 73 9.41 8.47 4.49
N HIS A 74 8.37 8.61 3.67
CA HIS A 74 7.22 9.44 3.99
C HIS A 74 6.55 9.03 5.31
N PHE A 75 6.29 7.73 5.51
CA PHE A 75 5.73 7.28 6.78
C PHE A 75 6.72 7.41 7.95
N CYS A 76 8.03 7.34 7.69
CA CYS A 76 9.06 7.60 8.70
C CYS A 76 9.09 9.06 9.18
N GLU A 77 8.57 10.00 8.41
CA GLU A 77 8.42 11.41 8.83
C GLU A 77 7.22 11.61 9.77
N SER A 78 6.24 10.70 9.75
CA SER A 78 5.09 10.72 10.65
C SER A 78 5.39 9.98 11.95
N ASP A 79 4.86 10.39 13.12
CA ASP A 79 4.96 9.56 14.35
C ASP A 79 3.99 8.35 14.33
N ALA A 80 3.33 8.08 13.20
CA ALA A 80 2.37 6.99 13.05
C ALA A 80 3.04 5.62 12.91
N ARG A 81 2.32 4.55 13.28
CA ARG A 81 2.84 3.20 13.14
C ARG A 81 2.83 2.75 11.68
N ILE A 82 3.96 2.23 11.22
CA ILE A 82 4.13 1.67 9.88
C ILE A 82 3.75 0.19 9.93
N VAL A 83 2.99 -0.29 8.94
CA VAL A 83 2.59 -1.68 8.84
C VAL A 83 3.03 -2.28 7.51
N PHE A 84 3.79 -3.37 7.61
CA PHE A 84 4.09 -4.26 6.50
C PHE A 84 2.97 -5.30 6.44
N TYR A 85 2.11 -5.19 5.44
CA TYR A 85 0.87 -5.99 5.34
C TYR A 85 0.93 -6.91 4.13
N ARG A 86 0.66 -8.20 4.31
CA ARG A 86 0.55 -9.18 3.21
C ARG A 86 -0.92 -9.45 2.90
N LEU A 87 -1.30 -9.21 1.66
CA LEU A 87 -2.65 -9.49 1.15
C LEU A 87 -2.83 -10.94 0.76
N GLY A 88 -1.77 -11.60 0.28
CA GLY A 88 -1.83 -12.99 -0.17
C GLY A 88 -0.59 -13.38 -0.95
N GLU A 89 -0.69 -14.49 -1.67
CA GLU A 89 0.36 -15.00 -2.55
C GLU A 89 -0.10 -15.02 -4.01
N ASN A 90 0.84 -14.79 -4.92
CA ASN A 90 0.62 -14.97 -6.35
C ASN A 90 1.90 -15.51 -6.99
N GLN A 91 1.85 -16.74 -7.51
CA GLN A 91 2.98 -17.35 -8.23
C GLN A 91 4.28 -17.36 -7.41
N GLY A 92 4.21 -17.74 -6.14
CA GLY A 92 5.37 -17.78 -5.24
C GLY A 92 5.90 -16.40 -4.84
N ARG A 93 5.06 -15.36 -4.91
CA ARG A 93 5.37 -14.00 -4.44
C ARG A 93 4.35 -13.58 -3.40
N SER A 94 4.80 -13.03 -2.27
CA SER A 94 3.91 -12.37 -1.32
C SER A 94 3.53 -10.99 -1.84
N VAL A 95 2.23 -10.77 -2.04
CA VAL A 95 1.70 -9.48 -2.45
C VAL A 95 1.50 -8.64 -1.22
N CYS A 96 2.24 -7.53 -1.14
CA CYS A 96 2.38 -6.70 0.05
C CYS A 96 1.95 -5.26 -0.22
N ILE A 97 1.48 -4.61 0.84
CA ILE A 97 1.13 -3.19 0.86
C ILE A 97 1.70 -2.57 2.12
N LEU A 98 2.21 -1.35 2.00
CA LEU A 98 2.73 -0.58 3.13
C LEU A 98 1.62 0.37 3.62
N LEU A 99 1.32 0.31 4.91
CA LEU A 99 0.30 1.14 5.54
C LEU A 99 0.95 2.02 6.61
N GLY A 100 0.35 3.17 6.90
CA GLY A 100 0.84 4.06 7.94
C GLY A 100 -0.25 4.96 8.49
N ASP A 101 -0.68 4.71 9.73
CA ASP A 101 -1.63 5.57 10.45
C ASP A 101 -1.61 5.30 11.96
N SER A 102 -2.01 6.31 12.74
CA SER A 102 -2.22 6.20 14.19
C SER A 102 -3.24 5.13 14.59
N TRP A 103 -4.19 4.79 13.71
CA TRP A 103 -5.17 3.72 13.86
C TRP A 103 -4.53 2.36 14.20
N PHE A 104 -3.32 2.11 13.71
CA PHE A 104 -2.62 0.85 13.97
C PHE A 104 -1.98 0.78 15.36
N ASN A 105 -1.94 1.87 16.12
CA ASN A 105 -1.31 1.90 17.45
C ASN A 105 -2.03 1.01 18.46
N ASP A 106 -3.33 0.81 18.30
CA ASP A 106 -4.15 0.01 19.20
C ASP A 106 -4.21 -1.47 18.78
N LYS A 107 -3.60 -1.85 17.65
CA LYS A 107 -3.57 -3.24 17.18
C LYS A 107 -2.64 -4.08 18.05
N THR A 108 -3.01 -5.35 18.23
CA THR A 108 -2.33 -6.30 19.10
C THR A 108 -1.96 -7.58 18.37
N GLU A 109 -1.22 -8.48 19.04
CA GLU A 109 -0.95 -9.83 18.52
C GLU A 109 -2.22 -10.66 18.30
N ARG A 110 -3.29 -10.38 19.06
CA ARG A 110 -4.60 -11.05 18.88
C ARG A 110 -5.26 -10.68 17.55
N ASP A 111 -4.93 -9.52 17.01
CA ASP A 111 -5.38 -9.05 15.70
C ASP A 111 -4.51 -9.59 14.55
N GLY A 112 -3.52 -10.44 14.86
CA GLY A 112 -2.63 -11.09 13.89
C GLY A 112 -1.34 -10.31 13.58
N PHE A 113 -1.08 -9.20 14.28
CA PHE A 113 0.11 -8.37 14.09
C PHE A 113 1.29 -8.87 14.92
N VAL A 114 2.50 -8.85 14.36
CA VAL A 114 3.74 -8.95 15.11
C VAL A 114 4.28 -7.55 15.31
N ILE A 115 4.36 -7.12 16.57
CA ILE A 115 4.59 -5.72 16.94
C ILE A 115 6.06 -5.49 17.30
N ARG A 116 6.68 -4.50 16.67
CA ARG A 116 8.01 -3.97 17.02
C ARG A 116 7.85 -2.55 17.53
N ASN A 117 7.56 -2.41 18.82
CA ASN A 117 7.28 -1.11 19.44
C ASN A 117 8.48 -0.17 19.38
N GLU A 118 9.69 -0.72 19.53
CA GLU A 118 10.96 0.00 19.43
C GLU A 118 11.17 0.66 18.06
N TRP A 119 10.57 0.09 17.01
CA TRP A 119 10.62 0.59 15.64
C TRP A 119 9.39 1.42 15.27
N GLY A 120 8.30 1.34 16.05
CA GLY A 120 7.00 1.83 15.60
C GLY A 120 6.51 1.12 14.33
N ILE A 121 6.89 -0.16 14.16
CA ILE A 121 6.55 -0.99 13.00
C ILE A 121 5.71 -2.19 13.48
N SER A 122 4.74 -2.60 12.67
CA SER A 122 4.06 -3.87 12.83
C SER A 122 4.07 -4.68 11.53
N PHE A 123 4.03 -6.00 11.67
CA PHE A 123 4.03 -6.94 10.55
C PHE A 123 2.75 -7.77 10.58
N HIS A 124 2.00 -7.80 9.48
CA HIS A 124 0.75 -8.58 9.38
C HIS A 124 0.81 -9.54 8.18
N ALA A 125 1.18 -10.79 8.44
CA ALA A 125 1.40 -11.80 7.40
C ALA A 125 0.10 -12.36 6.80
N GLY A 126 -1.05 -12.08 7.43
CA GLY A 126 -2.35 -12.57 7.00
C GLY A 126 -2.46 -14.10 6.98
N GLN A 127 -3.41 -14.58 6.18
CA GLN A 127 -3.69 -16.00 5.97
C GLN A 127 -2.98 -16.52 4.71
N GLN A 128 -2.89 -17.85 4.58
CA GLN A 128 -2.43 -18.48 3.35
C GLN A 128 -3.54 -18.45 2.30
N ILE A 129 -3.60 -17.36 1.53
CA ILE A 129 -4.55 -17.20 0.42
C ILE A 129 -3.82 -16.88 -0.87
N GLU A 130 -4.23 -17.50 -1.96
CA GLU A 130 -3.83 -17.13 -3.32
C GLU A 130 -4.69 -15.94 -3.76
N ILE A 131 -4.07 -14.90 -4.30
CA ILE A 131 -4.77 -13.77 -4.88
C ILE A 131 -4.44 -13.62 -6.37
N GLU A 132 -5.46 -13.23 -7.12
CA GLU A 132 -5.39 -13.15 -8.58
C GLU A 132 -4.74 -11.84 -9.04
N GLU A 133 -3.82 -11.93 -10.00
CA GLU A 133 -3.43 -10.77 -10.80
C GLU A 133 -4.43 -10.58 -11.94
N ILE A 134 -5.20 -9.51 -11.89
CA ILE A 134 -6.27 -9.22 -12.85
C ILE A 134 -5.67 -8.76 -14.18
N THR A 135 -5.71 -9.62 -15.19
CA THR A 135 -5.22 -9.27 -16.54
C THR A 135 -6.32 -8.72 -17.46
N ASP A 136 -7.60 -8.87 -17.09
CA ASP A 136 -8.73 -8.38 -17.87
C ASP A 136 -9.00 -6.89 -17.60
N LEU A 137 -8.92 -6.07 -18.65
CA LEU A 137 -9.11 -4.62 -18.56
C LEU A 137 -10.55 -4.23 -18.16
N ARG A 138 -11.57 -4.98 -18.59
CA ARG A 138 -12.97 -4.68 -18.25
C ARG A 138 -13.24 -4.95 -16.78
N ARG A 139 -12.71 -6.06 -16.24
CA ARG A 139 -12.72 -6.36 -14.80
C ARG A 139 -12.02 -5.26 -14.03
N TRP A 140 -10.82 -4.88 -14.48
CA TRP A 140 -10.05 -3.81 -13.88
C TRP A 140 -10.80 -2.47 -13.80
N VAL A 141 -11.44 -2.04 -14.89
CA VAL A 141 -12.19 -0.78 -14.94
C VAL A 141 -13.44 -0.83 -14.05
N ARG A 142 -14.09 -2.00 -13.93
CA ARG A 142 -15.33 -2.20 -13.16
C ARG A 142 -15.11 -2.51 -11.68
N ARG A 143 -13.86 -2.61 -11.22
CA ARG A 143 -13.53 -2.87 -9.82
C ARG A 143 -14.21 -1.89 -8.87
N LEU A 144 -14.51 -2.34 -7.66
CA LEU A 144 -14.99 -1.48 -6.59
C LEU A 144 -13.85 -0.55 -6.14
N ARG A 145 -14.09 0.76 -6.27
CA ARG A 145 -13.16 1.81 -5.80
C ARG A 145 -13.58 2.43 -4.47
N ARG A 146 -14.86 2.30 -4.07
CA ARG A 146 -15.43 2.86 -2.83
C ARG A 146 -16.18 1.77 -2.08
N GLU A 147 -16.40 1.97 -0.77
CA GLU A 147 -17.10 1.03 0.12
C GLU A 147 -16.47 -0.36 0.11
N ARG A 148 -15.13 -0.39 0.21
CA ARG A 148 -14.34 -1.63 0.19
C ARG A 148 -14.49 -2.33 1.55
N PRO A 149 -14.51 -3.67 1.60
CA PRO A 149 -14.70 -4.43 2.84
C PRO A 149 -13.45 -4.51 3.72
N LEU A 150 -12.30 -4.05 3.22
CA LEU A 150 -11.02 -4.12 3.90
C LEU A 150 -10.53 -2.69 4.20
N HIS A 151 -10.94 -2.14 5.33
CA HIS A 151 -10.62 -0.75 5.68
C HIS A 151 -9.16 -0.52 6.05
N ASP A 152 -8.44 -1.56 6.48
CA ASP A 152 -7.02 -1.42 6.83
C ASP A 152 -6.19 -0.94 5.63
N VAL A 153 -6.54 -1.35 4.40
CA VAL A 153 -5.81 -0.92 3.19
C VAL A 153 -6.13 0.50 2.75
N ASP A 154 -7.12 1.17 3.35
CA ASP A 154 -7.40 2.57 3.07
C ASP A 154 -6.31 3.50 3.66
N PHE A 155 -5.44 2.97 4.53
CA PHE A 155 -4.27 3.68 5.10
C PHE A 155 -2.96 3.45 4.32
N CYS A 156 -3.06 2.97 3.07
CA CYS A 156 -1.92 2.89 2.17
C CYS A 156 -1.71 4.21 1.42
N MET A 157 -0.54 4.38 0.80
CA MET A 157 -0.32 5.48 -0.14
C MET A 157 -0.89 5.18 -1.52
N THR A 158 -1.25 6.26 -2.22
CA THR A 158 -1.54 6.25 -3.65
C THR A 158 -0.25 6.39 -4.44
N LEU A 159 -0.19 5.81 -5.65
CA LEU A 159 0.85 6.07 -6.64
C LEU A 159 0.89 7.54 -7.03
N VAL A 160 -0.27 8.22 -7.03
CA VAL A 160 -0.31 9.69 -7.22
C VAL A 160 0.45 10.41 -6.10
N ALA A 161 0.30 10.02 -4.84
CA ALA A 161 1.04 10.64 -3.75
C ALA A 161 2.54 10.34 -3.83
N VAL A 162 2.92 9.14 -4.26
CA VAL A 162 4.34 8.79 -4.53
C VAL A 162 4.93 9.71 -5.61
N ASP A 163 4.23 9.87 -6.73
CA ASP A 163 4.64 10.76 -7.83
C ASP A 163 4.75 12.23 -7.36
N GLU A 164 3.79 12.70 -6.56
CA GLU A 164 3.84 14.03 -5.97
C GLU A 164 5.05 14.25 -5.08
N ILE A 165 5.40 13.27 -4.24
CA ILE A 165 6.61 13.37 -3.40
C ILE A 165 7.87 13.35 -4.27
N GLN A 166 7.91 12.52 -5.30
CA GLN A 166 9.05 12.47 -6.21
C GLN A 166 9.27 13.80 -6.95
N VAL A 167 8.19 14.45 -7.41
CA VAL A 167 8.25 15.68 -8.20
C VAL A 167 8.37 16.93 -7.32
N HIS A 168 7.66 16.98 -6.19
CA HIS A 168 7.51 18.18 -5.35
C HIS A 168 8.16 18.09 -3.98
N GLY A 169 8.69 16.91 -3.60
CA GLY A 169 9.23 16.64 -2.26
C GLY A 169 8.16 16.54 -1.16
N ARG A 170 6.87 16.57 -1.52
CA ARG A 170 5.74 16.44 -0.59
C ARG A 170 4.45 16.07 -1.31
N VAL A 171 3.49 15.56 -0.56
CA VAL A 171 2.11 15.37 -1.02
C VAL A 171 1.43 16.74 -1.23
N LEU A 172 0.71 16.88 -2.34
CA LEU A 172 -0.02 18.10 -2.66
C LEU A 172 -1.37 18.15 -1.94
N SER A 173 -1.77 19.35 -1.53
CA SER A 173 -3.11 19.59 -1.02
C SER A 173 -4.17 19.43 -2.11
N PRO A 174 -5.45 19.20 -1.76
CA PRO A 174 -6.53 19.09 -2.76
C PRO A 174 -6.65 20.30 -3.70
N GLY A 175 -6.40 21.51 -3.19
CA GLY A 175 -6.42 22.75 -4.00
C GLY A 175 -5.25 22.85 -4.97
N GLU A 176 -4.06 22.38 -4.58
CA GLU A 176 -2.88 22.31 -5.44
C GLU A 176 -3.09 21.30 -6.57
N ARG A 177 -3.56 20.08 -6.23
CA ARG A 177 -3.93 19.06 -7.23
C ARG A 177 -4.94 19.57 -8.25
N TYR A 178 -5.96 20.31 -7.79
CA TYR A 178 -6.94 20.92 -8.68
C TYR A 178 -6.29 21.93 -9.64
N SER A 179 -5.43 22.79 -9.10
CA SER A 179 -4.72 23.81 -9.87
C SER A 179 -3.81 23.19 -10.94
N GLU A 180 -3.05 22.15 -10.59
CA GLU A 180 -2.21 21.42 -11.55
C GLU A 180 -3.04 20.73 -12.63
N ALA A 181 -4.13 20.06 -12.26
CA ALA A 181 -5.02 19.41 -13.23
C ALA A 181 -5.66 20.43 -14.19
N MET A 182 -5.91 21.67 -13.75
CA MET A 182 -6.38 22.75 -14.60
C MET A 182 -5.27 23.25 -15.54
N LEU A 183 -4.07 23.53 -15.01
CA LEU A 183 -2.92 23.97 -15.80
C LEU A 183 -2.53 22.94 -16.87
N GLY A 184 -2.54 21.65 -16.52
CA GLY A 184 -2.27 20.56 -17.47
C GLY A 184 -3.35 20.42 -18.56
N ARG A 185 -4.60 20.79 -18.27
CA ARG A 185 -5.67 20.87 -19.29
C ARG A 185 -5.45 22.06 -20.22
N LEU A 186 -5.15 23.23 -19.67
CA LEU A 186 -4.88 24.44 -20.46
C LEU A 186 -3.67 24.24 -21.39
N ARG A 187 -2.55 23.71 -20.87
CA ARG A 187 -1.35 23.41 -21.69
C ARG A 187 -1.66 22.48 -22.86
N ARG A 188 -2.49 21.44 -22.66
CA ARG A 188 -2.91 20.54 -23.75
C ARG A 188 -3.74 21.25 -24.80
N ILE A 189 -4.68 22.11 -24.40
CA ILE A 189 -5.51 22.88 -25.33
C ILE A 189 -4.63 23.81 -26.18
N PHE A 190 -3.71 24.54 -25.55
CA PHE A 190 -2.82 25.46 -26.27
C PHE A 190 -1.78 24.74 -27.15
N ALA A 191 -1.34 23.53 -26.77
CA ALA A 191 -0.43 22.72 -27.59
C ALA A 191 -1.09 22.10 -28.84
N HIS A 192 -2.42 22.07 -28.92
CA HIS A 192 -3.17 21.60 -30.11
C HIS A 192 -3.72 22.77 -30.95
N ALA A 193 -3.39 24.02 -30.57
CA ALA A 193 -3.82 25.23 -31.27
C ALA A 193 -2.72 25.83 -32.18
N GLU A 194 -1.56 25.15 -32.27
CA GLU A 194 -0.48 25.37 -33.24
C GLU A 194 -0.46 24.24 -34.27
#